data_AF-A0AAQ3K429-F1
#
_entry.id   AF-A0AAQ3K429-F1
#
_cell.length_a   1.000
_cell.length_b   1.000
_cell.length_c   1.000
_cell.angle_alpha   90.00
_cell.angle_beta   90.00
_cell.angle_gamma   90.00
#
_symmetry.space_group_name_H-M   'P 1'
#
loop_
_entity.id
_entity.type
_entity.pdbx_description
1 polymer ?
#
loop_
_entity_poly.entity_id
_entity_poly.type
_entity_poly.pdbx_seq_one_letter_code
_entity_poly.pdbx_strand_id
1 'polypeptide(L)'
;MRQRRCPATNNVGKDNLAPLDLVTPGSFDNYYFKNLPQKKGLLHSDQILYNGAPIDDLVLKYSKDSIVFYADFATAMVKMGDISPLTASAGESD
;
A
#
# COMPACT_ATOMS: atom_id res chain seq x y z
N MET A 1 15.56 -13.47 -3.34
CA MET A 1 14.82 -13.37 -4.63
C MET A 1 14.86 -11.97 -5.25
N ARG A 2 14.54 -10.90 -4.50
CA ARG A 2 14.43 -9.52 -5.06
C ARG A 2 15.74 -8.96 -5.66
N GLN A 3 16.89 -9.21 -5.03
CA GLN A 3 18.20 -8.75 -5.53
C GLN A 3 18.58 -9.29 -6.92
N ARG A 4 18.03 -10.43 -7.36
CA ARG A 4 18.29 -10.95 -8.72
C ARG A 4 17.68 -10.08 -9.81
N ARG A 5 16.57 -9.39 -9.51
CA ARG A 5 15.85 -8.50 -10.44
C ARG A 5 16.07 -7.03 -10.15
N CYS A 6 16.57 -6.67 -8.98
CA CYS A 6 17.00 -5.31 -8.64
C CYS A 6 18.44 -5.37 -8.12
N PRO A 7 19.44 -5.40 -9.03
CA PRO A 7 20.85 -5.40 -8.65
C PRO A 7 21.24 -4.10 -7.94
N ALA A 8 22.18 -4.17 -7.00
CA ALA A 8 22.70 -3.00 -6.28
C ALA A 8 23.73 -2.17 -7.12
N THR A 9 23.93 -2.50 -8.39
CA THR A 9 24.89 -1.82 -9.26
C THR A 9 24.30 -0.51 -9.80
N ASN A 10 25.13 0.52 -9.88
CA ASN A 10 24.69 1.85 -10.29
C ASN A 10 24.02 1.81 -11.67
N ASN A 11 22.73 2.20 -11.72
CA ASN A 11 21.87 2.33 -12.89
C ASN A 11 21.40 1.02 -13.57
N VAL A 12 21.77 -0.17 -13.10
CA VAL A 12 21.29 -1.42 -13.70
C VAL A 12 19.98 -1.85 -13.04
N GLY A 13 18.94 -2.09 -13.85
CA GLY A 13 17.67 -2.62 -13.36
C GLY A 13 16.80 -1.59 -12.62
N LYS A 14 17.03 -0.29 -12.82
CA LYS A 14 16.16 0.79 -12.29
C LYS A 14 14.73 0.72 -12.82
N ASP A 15 14.57 0.28 -14.08
CA ASP A 15 13.26 0.14 -14.72
C ASP A 15 12.61 -1.23 -14.45
N ASN A 16 13.28 -2.11 -13.68
CA ASN A 16 12.74 -3.41 -13.35
C ASN A 16 11.65 -3.28 -12.29
N LEU A 17 10.46 -3.77 -12.63
CA LEU A 17 9.31 -3.74 -11.73
C LEU A 17 9.27 -4.96 -10.79
N ALA A 18 8.68 -4.76 -9.63
CA ALA A 18 8.32 -5.81 -8.69
C ALA A 18 6.92 -5.53 -8.14
N PRO A 19 6.12 -6.57 -7.84
CA PRO A 19 4.78 -6.37 -7.32
C PRO A 19 4.84 -5.94 -5.84
N LEU A 20 4.00 -4.96 -5.48
CA LEU A 20 3.85 -4.48 -4.10
C LEU A 20 3.22 -5.57 -3.20
N ASP A 21 2.25 -6.30 -3.73
CA ASP A 21 1.73 -7.54 -3.14
C ASP A 21 2.36 -8.76 -3.83
N LEU A 22 3.10 -9.57 -3.06
CA LEU A 22 3.76 -10.76 -3.61
C LEU A 22 2.77 -11.90 -3.92
N VAL A 23 1.60 -11.92 -3.30
CA VAL A 23 0.66 -13.05 -3.36
C VAL A 23 -0.42 -12.81 -4.41
N THR A 24 -1.01 -11.62 -4.46
CA THR A 24 -2.08 -11.27 -5.41
C THR A 24 -1.81 -9.95 -6.15
N PRO A 25 -0.76 -9.86 -7.00
CA PRO A 25 -0.32 -8.61 -7.63
C PRO A 25 -1.38 -7.84 -8.44
N GLY A 26 -2.40 -8.54 -8.95
CA GLY A 26 -3.45 -7.99 -9.81
C GLY A 26 -4.81 -7.88 -9.12
N SER A 27 -4.89 -8.04 -7.80
CA SER A 27 -6.15 -8.00 -7.06
C SER A 27 -6.08 -6.97 -5.93
N PHE A 28 -7.21 -6.30 -5.72
CA PHE A 28 -7.38 -5.42 -4.57
C PHE A 28 -7.96 -6.25 -3.42
N ASP A 29 -7.11 -6.65 -2.49
CA ASP A 29 -7.49 -7.46 -1.34
C ASP A 29 -6.61 -7.16 -0.11
N ASN A 30 -6.78 -7.94 0.97
CA ASN A 30 -6.02 -7.74 2.21
C ASN A 30 -4.69 -8.51 2.28
N TYR A 31 -4.22 -9.16 1.20
CA TYR A 31 -2.92 -9.84 1.18
C TYR A 31 -1.76 -8.86 1.38
N TYR A 32 -1.92 -7.59 0.99
CA TYR A 32 -1.00 -6.51 1.36
C TYR A 32 -0.69 -6.54 2.87
N PHE A 33 -1.73 -6.57 3.72
CA PHE A 33 -1.57 -6.62 5.18
C PHE A 33 -1.10 -7.99 5.68
N LYS A 34 -1.50 -9.10 5.02
CA LYS A 34 -1.02 -10.45 5.37
C LYS A 34 0.49 -10.63 5.11
N ASN A 35 1.07 -9.86 4.20
CA ASN A 35 2.49 -9.90 3.87
C ASN A 35 3.37 -9.25 4.96
N LEU A 36 2.88 -8.24 5.67
CA LEU A 36 3.70 -7.43 6.58
C LEU A 36 4.19 -8.20 7.82
N PRO A 37 3.38 -9.04 8.50
CA PRO A 37 3.85 -9.88 9.60
C PRO A 37 4.89 -10.92 9.17
N GLN A 38 4.86 -11.33 7.90
CA GLN A 38 5.83 -12.25 7.30
C GLN A 38 7.11 -11.54 6.82
N LYS A 39 7.26 -10.25 7.11
CA LYS A 39 8.37 -9.40 6.65
C LYS A 39 8.51 -9.37 5.13
N LYS A 40 7.37 -9.38 4.41
CA LYS A 40 7.30 -9.41 2.94
C LYS A 40 6.92 -8.06 2.30
N GLY A 41 6.81 -6.97 3.07
CA GLY A 41 6.62 -5.62 2.51
C GLY A 41 7.68 -5.29 1.45
N LEU A 42 7.30 -4.65 0.33
CA LEU A 42 8.25 -4.34 -0.74
C LEU A 42 9.12 -3.15 -0.37
N LEU A 43 8.48 -2.07 0.02
CA LEU A 43 9.11 -0.82 0.36
C LEU A 43 9.46 -0.78 1.85
N HIS A 44 10.41 0.08 2.18
CA HIS A 44 10.72 0.36 3.59
C HIS A 44 9.49 0.90 4.34
N SER A 45 8.72 1.79 3.71
CA SER A 45 7.48 2.36 4.26
C SER A 45 6.41 1.31 4.55
N ASP A 46 6.30 0.26 3.71
CA ASP A 46 5.36 -0.83 3.96
C ASP A 46 5.72 -1.56 5.25
N GLN A 47 7.00 -1.85 5.44
CA GLN A 47 7.44 -2.66 6.58
C GLN A 47 7.42 -1.88 7.90
N ILE A 48 7.53 -0.55 7.85
CA ILE A 48 7.36 0.31 9.03
C ILE A 48 5.98 0.11 9.68
N LEU A 49 4.94 -0.18 8.89
CA LEU A 49 3.59 -0.40 9.41
C LEU A 49 3.48 -1.64 10.33
N TYR A 50 4.45 -2.57 10.26
CA TYR A 50 4.51 -3.74 11.14
C TYR A 50 5.95 -3.97 11.62
N ASN A 51 6.36 -3.15 12.57
CA ASN A 51 7.72 -3.14 13.10
C ASN A 51 7.79 -2.84 14.61
N GLY A 52 6.77 -3.21 15.37
CA GLY A 52 6.68 -2.95 16.81
C GLY A 52 6.12 -1.55 17.13
N ALA A 53 5.30 -0.98 16.24
CA ALA A 53 4.68 0.31 16.42
C ALA A 53 3.22 0.15 16.88
N PRO A 54 2.58 1.21 17.44
CA PRO A 54 1.16 1.16 17.81
C PRO A 54 0.19 0.80 16.66
N ILE A 55 0.65 0.89 15.40
CA ILE A 55 -0.14 0.57 14.21
C ILE A 55 -0.18 -0.93 13.89
N ASP A 56 0.66 -1.76 14.54
CA ASP A 56 0.76 -3.19 14.31
C ASP A 56 -0.61 -3.90 14.49
N ASP A 57 -1.41 -3.47 15.47
CA ASP A 57 -2.74 -4.02 15.73
C ASP A 57 -3.72 -3.79 14.57
N LEU A 58 -3.63 -2.63 13.91
CA LEU A 58 -4.47 -2.32 12.75
C LEU A 58 -4.07 -3.20 11.56
N VAL A 59 -2.77 -3.41 11.35
CA VAL A 59 -2.26 -4.33 10.32
C VAL A 59 -2.77 -5.75 10.59
N LEU A 60 -2.71 -6.22 11.84
CA LEU A 60 -3.24 -7.53 12.21
C LEU A 60 -4.74 -7.62 11.98
N LYS A 61 -5.51 -6.58 12.33
CA LYS A 61 -6.95 -6.49 12.08
C LYS A 61 -7.26 -6.66 10.59
N TYR A 62 -6.66 -5.83 9.73
CA TYR A 62 -6.88 -5.90 8.29
C TYR A 62 -6.40 -7.20 7.67
N SER A 63 -5.30 -7.80 8.17
CA SER A 63 -4.82 -9.09 7.68
C SER A 63 -5.80 -10.24 7.94
N LYS A 64 -6.60 -10.15 9.03
CA LYS A 64 -7.55 -11.18 9.45
C LYS A 64 -8.95 -10.95 8.88
N ASP A 65 -9.33 -9.69 8.68
CA ASP A 65 -10.67 -9.29 8.27
C ASP A 65 -10.61 -8.34 7.06
N SER A 66 -10.91 -8.86 5.88
CA SER A 66 -10.94 -8.08 4.64
C SER A 66 -12.14 -7.14 4.57
N ILE A 67 -13.25 -7.45 5.23
CA ILE A 67 -14.47 -6.62 5.21
C ILE A 67 -14.19 -5.30 5.92
N VAL A 68 -13.55 -5.36 7.09
CA VAL A 68 -13.12 -4.16 7.82
C VAL A 68 -12.16 -3.34 6.96
N PHE A 69 -11.15 -3.98 6.36
CA PHE A 69 -10.22 -3.27 5.48
C PHE A 69 -10.93 -2.53 4.36
N TYR A 70 -11.85 -3.18 3.64
CA TYR A 70 -12.56 -2.55 2.53
C TYR A 70 -13.43 -1.36 2.97
N ALA A 71 -14.12 -1.49 4.11
CA ALA A 71 -14.95 -0.42 4.66
C ALA A 71 -14.11 0.81 5.06
N ASP A 72 -13.00 0.58 5.77
CA ASP A 72 -12.10 1.64 6.21
C ASP A 72 -11.36 2.27 5.02
N PHE A 73 -10.97 1.47 4.02
CA PHE A 73 -10.36 1.94 2.78
C PHE A 73 -11.31 2.85 1.99
N ALA A 74 -12.57 2.44 1.79
CA ALA A 74 -13.55 3.25 1.10
C ALA A 74 -13.77 4.61 1.80
N THR A 75 -13.88 4.57 3.14
CA THR A 75 -14.00 5.78 3.96
C THR A 75 -12.77 6.69 3.82
N ALA A 76 -11.56 6.13 3.82
CA ALA A 76 -10.33 6.88 3.65
C ALA A 76 -10.21 7.51 2.24
N MET A 77 -10.60 6.78 1.19
CA MET A 77 -10.56 7.30 -0.18
C MET A 77 -11.53 8.46 -0.39
N VAL A 78 -12.74 8.41 0.18
CA VAL A 78 -13.68 9.55 0.17
C VAL A 78 -13.07 10.76 0.86
N LYS A 79 -12.56 10.59 2.10
CA LYS A 79 -11.92 11.67 2.86
C LYS A 79 -10.72 12.28 2.13
N MET A 80 -9.94 11.46 1.41
CA MET A 80 -8.82 11.94 0.62
C MET A 80 -9.28 12.76 -0.59
N GLY A 81 -10.40 12.40 -1.22
CA GLY A 81 -11.01 13.17 -2.30
C GLY A 81 -11.50 14.55 -1.86
N ASP A 82 -11.84 14.71 -0.58
CA ASP A 82 -12.30 15.97 0.01
C ASP A 82 -11.15 16.91 0.43
N ILE A 83 -9.88 16.56 0.17
CA ILE A 83 -8.73 17.42 0.51
C ILE A 83 -8.69 18.60 -0.46
N SER A 84 -9.18 19.74 0.01
CA SER A 84 -9.08 21.06 -0.64
C SER A 84 -9.50 21.08 -2.12
N PRO A 85 -10.70 20.57 -2.49
CA PRO A 85 -11.15 20.64 -3.87
C PRO A 85 -11.43 22.10 -4.27
N LEU A 86 -11.07 22.45 -5.50
CA LEU A 86 -11.65 23.63 -6.13
C LEU A 86 -13.15 23.35 -6.35
N THR A 87 -14.00 24.15 -5.72
CA THR A 87 -15.46 24.05 -5.89
C THR A 87 -15.90 24.89 -7.09
N ALA A 88 -17.11 24.65 -7.61
CA ALA A 88 -17.56 25.13 -8.91
C ALA A 88 -17.30 26.62 -9.24
N SER A 89 -17.40 27.53 -8.27
CA SER A 89 -17.13 28.96 -8.53
C SER A 89 -15.66 29.32 -8.67
N ALA A 90 -14.75 28.40 -8.31
CA ALA A 90 -13.31 28.55 -8.36
C ALA A 90 -12.64 27.61 -9.38
N GLY A 91 -13.43 26.80 -10.10
CA GLY A 91 -12.94 25.87 -11.12
C GLY A 91 -13.23 26.36 -12.55
N GLU A 92 -12.36 26.01 -13.48
CA GLU A 92 -12.59 26.14 -14.93
C GLU A 92 -12.95 24.76 -15.49
N SER A 93 -13.90 24.71 -16.43
CA SER A 93 -14.25 23.49 -17.16
C SER A 93 -13.73 23.66 -18.59
N ASP A 94 -12.70 22.89 -18.97
CA ASP A 94 -12.25 22.77 -20.36
C ASP A 94 -13.29 22.08 -21.25
#